data_AF-A0A356DX19-F1
#
_entry.id   AF-A0A356DX19-F1
#
_cell.length_a   1.000
_cell.length_b   1.000
_cell.length_c   1.000
_cell.angle_alpha   90.00
_cell.angle_beta   90.00
_cell.angle_gamma   90.00
#
_symmetry.space_group_name_H-M   'P 1'
#
loop_
_entity.id
_entity.type
_entity.pdbx_description
1 polymer ?
#
loop_
_entity_poly.entity_id
_entity_poly.type
_entity_poly.pdbx_seq_one_letter_code
_entity_poly.pdbx_strand_id
1 'polypeptide(L)'
;MIDLSSLVLRLDAQFLDLHQLALPESLKTEAFRASLGELNSMLGANYILSGLDGASQTTLTEQHLPALMRGAGATILEAIAFHNYTSYSNLPTNRPDFETWSRSLRQERDQLLDSLRLRTFSQSTGLPWGTWQLEETEPDD
;
A
#
# COMPACT_ATOMS: atom_id res chain seq x y z
N MET A 1 -9.75 13.24 -9.11
CA MET A 1 -8.27 13.36 -9.11
C MET A 1 -7.75 12.55 -7.94
N ILE A 2 -6.78 11.66 -8.14
CA ILE A 2 -6.19 10.87 -7.05
C ILE A 2 -5.18 11.77 -6.33
N ASP A 3 -5.55 12.23 -5.14
CA ASP A 3 -4.72 13.08 -4.29
C ASP A 3 -4.76 12.59 -2.85
N LEU A 4 -3.69 12.83 -2.08
CA LEU A 4 -3.57 12.38 -0.69
C LEU A 4 -4.77 12.83 0.16
N SER A 5 -5.20 14.09 0.01
CA SER A 5 -6.35 14.65 0.74
C SER A 5 -7.63 13.84 0.53
N SER A 6 -7.91 13.47 -0.73
CA SER A 6 -9.08 12.66 -1.11
C SER A 6 -9.00 11.22 -0.57
N LEU A 7 -7.79 10.65 -0.51
CA LEU A 7 -7.59 9.30 0.00
C LEU A 7 -7.70 9.24 1.52
N VAL A 8 -7.20 10.27 2.22
CA VAL A 8 -7.36 10.40 3.68
C VAL A 8 -8.84 10.49 4.05
N LEU A 9 -9.63 11.33 3.37
CA LEU A 9 -11.08 11.41 3.60
C LEU A 9 -11.78 10.08 3.36
N ARG A 10 -11.37 9.35 2.31
CA ARG A 10 -11.93 8.02 2.02
C ARG A 10 -11.55 7.00 3.10
N LEU A 11 -10.33 7.07 3.62
CA LEU A 11 -9.85 6.20 4.67
C LEU A 11 -10.65 6.44 5.96
N ASP A 12 -10.86 7.71 6.31
CA ASP A 12 -11.65 8.10 7.47
C ASP A 12 -13.07 7.53 7.39
N ALA A 13 -13.75 7.77 6.27
CA ALA A 13 -15.12 7.29 6.04
C ALA A 13 -15.23 5.75 6.05
N GLN A 14 -14.20 5.03 5.59
CA GLN A 14 -14.24 3.57 5.47
C GLN A 14 -13.86 2.84 6.76
N PHE A 15 -12.93 3.39 7.54
CA PHE A 15 -12.30 2.65 8.65
C PHE A 15 -12.41 3.34 10.00
N LEU A 16 -12.45 4.68 10.06
CA LEU A 16 -12.32 5.41 11.31
C LEU A 16 -13.65 5.97 11.83
N ASP A 17 -14.47 6.53 10.94
CA ASP A 17 -15.74 7.18 11.31
C ASP A 17 -16.72 6.20 11.96
N LEU A 18 -16.76 4.96 11.45
CA LEU A 18 -17.60 3.88 12.01
C LEU A 18 -17.28 3.61 13.49
N HIS A 19 -16.04 3.83 13.90
CA HIS A 19 -15.55 3.57 15.25
C HIS A 19 -15.23 4.84 16.03
N GLN A 20 -15.61 6.02 15.49
CA GLN A 20 -15.37 7.33 16.10
C GLN A 20 -13.89 7.55 16.46
N LEU A 21 -12.98 7.05 15.63
CA LEU A 21 -11.54 7.13 15.86
C LEU A 21 -10.98 8.42 15.26
N ALA A 22 -10.60 9.38 16.11
CA ALA A 22 -9.87 10.57 15.68
C ALA A 22 -8.36 10.33 15.77
N LEU A 23 -7.70 10.22 14.61
CA LEU A 23 -6.25 10.04 14.53
C LEU A 23 -5.54 11.30 14.02
N PRO A 24 -4.31 11.58 14.48
CA PRO A 24 -3.48 12.65 13.93
C PRO A 24 -3.25 12.47 12.43
N GLU A 25 -3.25 13.59 11.69
CA GLU A 25 -3.00 13.59 10.24
C GLU A 25 -1.63 13.00 9.90
N SER A 26 -0.61 13.27 10.71
CA SER A 26 0.73 12.71 10.55
C SER A 26 0.72 11.17 10.48
N LEU A 27 -0.06 10.51 11.33
CA LEU A 27 -0.18 9.05 11.34
C LEU A 27 -0.86 8.55 10.07
N LYS A 28 -1.89 9.25 9.59
CA LYS A 28 -2.56 8.90 8.32
C LYS A 28 -1.60 9.06 7.14
N THR A 29 -0.80 10.12 7.12
CA THR A 29 0.21 10.31 6.06
C THR A 29 1.29 9.23 6.09
N GLU A 30 1.76 8.84 7.28
CA GLU A 30 2.74 7.75 7.44
C GLU A 30 2.16 6.41 7.00
N ALA A 31 0.89 6.15 7.28
CA ALA A 31 0.21 4.94 6.83
C ALA A 31 0.16 4.82 5.30
N PHE A 32 -0.13 5.93 4.61
CA PHE A 32 -0.05 5.98 3.15
C PHE A 32 1.38 5.85 2.64
N ARG A 33 2.37 6.46 3.31
CA ARG A 33 3.79 6.31 2.98
C ARG A 33 4.25 4.85 3.09
N ALA A 34 3.95 4.20 4.20
CA ALA A 34 4.25 2.79 4.43
C ALA A 34 3.58 1.90 3.37
N SER A 35 2.28 2.10 3.13
CA SER A 35 1.56 1.30 2.13
C SER A 35 2.06 1.52 0.70
N LEU A 36 2.48 2.75 0.35
CA LEU A 36 3.06 3.04 -0.95
C LEU A 36 4.45 2.41 -1.09
N GLY A 37 5.27 2.47 -0.03
CA GLY A 37 6.59 1.83 0.03
C GLY A 37 6.51 0.31 -0.17
N GLU A 38 5.55 -0.35 0.48
CA GLU A 38 5.31 -1.79 0.29
C GLU A 38 4.83 -2.12 -1.12
N LEU A 39 3.91 -1.32 -1.68
CA LEU A 39 3.43 -1.50 -3.06
C LEU A 39 4.58 -1.37 -4.07
N ASN A 40 5.42 -0.35 -3.90
CA ASN A 40 6.61 -0.12 -4.72
C ASN A 40 7.61 -1.27 -4.61
N SER A 41 7.86 -1.75 -3.40
CA SER A 41 8.73 -2.91 -3.16
C SER A 41 8.19 -4.17 -3.83
N MET A 42 6.88 -4.43 -3.73
CA MET A 42 6.27 -5.64 -4.28
C MET A 42 6.17 -5.62 -5.81
N LEU A 43 5.92 -4.46 -6.42
CA LEU A 43 5.79 -4.33 -7.88
C LEU A 43 7.11 -3.98 -8.58
N GLY A 44 8.18 -3.72 -7.82
CA GLY A 44 9.47 -3.29 -8.37
C GLY A 44 9.38 -1.95 -9.11
N ALA A 45 8.49 -1.07 -8.66
CA ALA A 45 8.16 0.20 -9.33
C ALA A 45 8.29 1.37 -8.35
N ASN A 46 8.41 2.59 -8.89
CA ASN A 46 8.51 3.82 -8.11
C ASN A 46 7.26 4.68 -8.32
N TYR A 47 6.13 4.23 -7.76
CA TYR A 47 4.90 5.00 -7.79
C TYR A 47 4.95 6.18 -6.80
N ILE A 48 4.32 7.27 -7.21
CA ILE A 48 4.30 8.56 -6.52
C ILE A 48 2.84 8.97 -6.35
N LEU A 49 2.53 9.58 -5.20
CA LEU A 49 1.20 10.10 -4.87
C LEU A 49 1.29 11.61 -4.65
N SER A 50 0.46 12.38 -5.35
CA SER A 50 0.31 13.83 -5.13
C SER A 50 0.01 14.14 -3.66
N GLY A 51 0.72 15.13 -3.11
CA GLY A 51 0.58 15.56 -1.72
C GLY A 51 1.38 14.75 -0.71
N LEU A 52 1.96 13.61 -1.10
CA LEU A 52 2.86 12.83 -0.25
C LEU A 52 4.31 13.21 -0.53
N ASP A 53 5.09 13.51 0.51
CA ASP A 53 6.52 13.85 0.43
C ASP A 53 6.87 14.97 -0.56
N GLY A 54 5.96 15.92 -0.75
CA GLY A 54 6.15 17.06 -1.66
C GLY A 54 5.96 16.74 -3.14
N ALA A 55 5.44 15.55 -3.47
CA ALA A 55 5.14 15.19 -4.85
C ALA A 55 3.97 16.02 -5.43
N SER A 56 4.17 16.55 -6.64
CA SER A 56 3.19 17.38 -7.35
C SER A 56 2.30 16.60 -8.32
N GLN A 57 2.62 15.33 -8.59
CA GLN A 57 1.88 14.49 -9.53
C GLN A 57 1.74 13.06 -9.00
N THR A 58 0.60 12.44 -9.33
CA THR A 58 0.33 11.03 -9.01
C THR A 58 0.64 10.17 -10.23
N THR A 59 1.54 9.20 -10.07
CA THR A 59 1.82 8.18 -11.11
C THR A 59 1.02 6.89 -10.89
N LEU A 60 0.38 6.75 -9.73
CA LEU A 60 -0.53 5.65 -9.44
C LEU A 60 -1.77 5.69 -10.33
N THR A 61 -2.09 4.54 -10.92
CA THR A 61 -3.36 4.33 -11.63
C THR A 61 -4.44 3.79 -10.70
N GLU A 62 -5.71 3.92 -11.10
CA GLU A 62 -6.87 3.56 -10.26
C GLU A 62 -6.88 2.09 -9.81
N GLN A 63 -6.29 1.18 -10.59
CA GLN A 63 -6.19 -0.25 -10.24
C GLN A 63 -5.32 -0.51 -8.99
N HIS A 64 -4.42 0.40 -8.64
CA HIS A 64 -3.55 0.28 -7.47
C HIS A 64 -4.23 0.80 -6.18
N LEU A 65 -5.31 1.57 -6.32
CA LEU A 65 -5.98 2.21 -5.18
C LEU A 65 -6.54 1.22 -4.16
N PRO A 66 -7.19 0.10 -4.54
CA PRO A 66 -7.68 -0.85 -3.57
C PRO A 66 -6.54 -1.41 -2.70
N ALA A 67 -5.42 -1.80 -3.31
CA ALA A 67 -4.27 -2.32 -2.56
C ALA A 67 -3.69 -1.25 -1.62
N LEU A 68 -3.53 -0.01 -2.11
CA LEU A 68 -3.05 1.11 -1.30
C LEU A 68 -3.97 1.41 -0.11
N MET A 69 -5.29 1.43 -0.32
CA MET A 69 -6.27 1.69 0.74
C MET A 69 -6.29 0.59 1.79
N ARG A 70 -6.21 -0.68 1.38
CA ARG A 70 -6.17 -1.82 2.31
C ARG A 70 -4.88 -1.84 3.12
N GLY A 71 -3.74 -1.52 2.51
CA GLY A 71 -2.48 -1.39 3.22
C GLY A 71 -2.46 -0.24 4.21
N ALA A 72 -2.89 0.96 3.81
CA ALA A 72 -2.97 2.11 4.70
C ALA A 72 -3.97 1.89 5.85
N GLY A 73 -5.11 1.25 5.58
CA GLY A 73 -6.07 0.86 6.62
C GLY A 73 -5.47 -0.15 7.60
N ALA A 74 -4.76 -1.16 7.10
CA ALA A 74 -4.10 -2.15 7.94
C ALA A 74 -3.06 -1.54 8.89
N THR A 75 -2.18 -0.68 8.38
CA THR A 75 -1.13 -0.04 9.20
C THR A 75 -1.73 0.86 10.27
N ILE A 76 -2.83 1.56 9.97
CA ILE A 76 -3.55 2.38 10.96
C ILE A 76 -4.18 1.52 12.05
N LEU A 77 -4.92 0.46 11.67
CA LEU A 77 -5.58 -0.40 12.65
C LEU A 77 -4.59 -1.14 13.55
N GLU A 78 -3.44 -1.52 12.99
CA GLU A 78 -2.34 -2.10 13.76
C GLU A 78 -1.73 -1.08 14.73
N ALA A 79 -1.47 0.16 14.30
CA ALA A 79 -1.00 1.22 15.17
C ALA A 79 -1.98 1.49 16.33
N ILE A 80 -3.29 1.47 16.04
CA ILE A 80 -4.34 1.59 17.07
C ILE A 80 -4.30 0.39 18.03
N ALA A 81 -4.25 -0.84 17.51
CA ALA A 81 -4.20 -2.05 18.32
C ALA A 81 -2.97 -2.02 19.25
N PHE A 82 -1.81 -1.70 18.72
CA PHE A 82 -0.57 -1.56 19.49
C PHE A 82 -0.66 -0.46 20.55
N HIS A 83 -1.22 0.71 20.20
CA HIS A 83 -1.42 1.78 21.17
C HIS A 83 -2.37 1.38 22.31
N ASN A 84 -3.41 0.59 22.01
CA ASN A 84 -4.33 0.06 23.01
C ASN A 84 -3.68 -0.96 23.94
N TYR A 85 -2.74 -1.77 23.46
CA TYR A 85 -2.00 -2.72 24.30
C TYR A 85 -0.96 -2.01 25.19
N THR A 86 -0.30 -0.98 24.67
CA THR A 86 0.77 -0.25 25.38
C THR A 86 0.24 0.79 26.37
N SER A 87 -0.88 1.43 26.03
CA SER A 87 -1.62 2.24 26.99
C SER A 87 -2.42 1.29 27.86
N TYR A 88 -2.01 1.07 29.11
CA TYR A 88 -2.75 0.33 30.14
C TYR A 88 -4.11 0.99 30.42
N SER A 89 -5.00 0.88 29.45
CA SER A 89 -6.26 1.56 29.42
C SER A 89 -7.29 0.59 29.99
N ASN A 90 -7.91 0.96 31.11
CA ASN A 90 -9.00 0.21 31.75
C ASN A 90 -10.30 0.29 30.92
N LEU A 91 -10.19 0.13 29.60
CA LEU A 91 -11.29 0.29 28.66
C LEU A 91 -12.12 -0.99 28.56
N PRO A 92 -13.45 -0.86 28.36
CA PRO A 92 -14.39 -1.96 28.46
C PRO A 92 -14.20 -3.04 27.37
N THR A 93 -14.53 -4.26 27.75
CA THR A 93 -14.32 -5.55 27.06
C THR A 93 -15.02 -5.72 25.70
N ASN A 94 -15.79 -4.73 25.22
CA ASN A 94 -16.61 -4.82 24.01
C ASN A 94 -16.07 -3.92 22.89
N ARG A 95 -14.78 -4.06 22.58
CA ARG A 95 -14.11 -3.29 21.51
C ARG A 95 -13.92 -4.20 20.28
N PRO A 96 -14.09 -3.68 19.06
CA PRO A 96 -13.78 -4.45 17.85
C PRO A 96 -12.33 -4.91 17.87
N ASP A 97 -12.11 -6.15 17.43
CA ASP A 97 -10.78 -6.74 17.32
C ASP A 97 -10.03 -6.13 16.11
N PHE A 98 -9.41 -4.98 16.37
CA PHE A 98 -8.61 -4.25 15.38
C PHE A 98 -7.40 -5.03 14.90
N GLU A 99 -6.89 -5.97 15.69
CA GLU A 99 -5.76 -6.81 15.32
C GLU A 99 -6.17 -7.86 14.28
N THR A 100 -7.27 -8.57 14.53
CA THR A 100 -7.80 -9.50 13.52
C THR A 100 -8.23 -8.76 12.25
N TRP A 101 -8.80 -7.57 12.38
CA TRP A 101 -9.16 -6.76 11.22
C TRP A 101 -7.95 -6.22 10.45
N SER A 102 -6.90 -5.75 11.13
CA SER A 102 -5.68 -5.31 10.44
C SER A 102 -5.04 -6.47 9.67
N ARG A 103 -5.01 -7.68 10.24
CA ARG A 103 -4.54 -8.89 9.56
C ARG A 103 -5.38 -9.24 8.34
N SER A 104 -6.71 -9.14 8.42
CA SER A 104 -7.56 -9.43 7.26
C SER A 104 -7.35 -8.40 6.14
N LEU A 105 -7.17 -7.12 6.47
CA LEU A 105 -6.83 -6.09 5.48
C LEU A 105 -5.45 -6.31 4.84
N ARG A 106 -4.45 -6.76 5.60
CA ARG A 106 -3.14 -7.17 5.05
C ARG A 106 -3.31 -8.32 4.05
N GLN A 107 -4.08 -9.34 4.41
CA GLN A 107 -4.34 -10.47 3.53
C GLN A 107 -5.07 -10.04 2.24
N GLU A 108 -6.10 -9.21 2.34
CA GLU A 108 -6.81 -8.65 1.17
C GLU A 108 -5.87 -7.84 0.28
N ARG A 109 -5.01 -7.00 0.87
CA ARG A 109 -4.00 -6.25 0.14
C ARG A 109 -3.05 -7.18 -0.61
N ASP A 110 -2.53 -8.22 0.03
CA ASP A 110 -1.57 -9.13 -0.59
C ASP A 110 -2.19 -9.85 -1.79
N GLN A 111 -3.46 -10.29 -1.67
CA GLN A 111 -4.22 -10.84 -2.80
C GLN A 111 -4.36 -9.84 -3.96
N LEU A 112 -4.62 -8.56 -3.65
CA LEU A 112 -4.71 -7.50 -4.67
C LEU A 112 -3.35 -7.27 -5.34
N LEU A 113 -2.25 -7.25 -4.58
CA LEU A 113 -0.90 -7.09 -5.12
C LEU A 113 -0.51 -8.27 -6.02
N ASP A 114 -0.85 -9.50 -5.64
CA ASP A 114 -0.61 -10.67 -6.47
C ASP A 114 -1.42 -10.62 -7.78
N SER A 115 -2.68 -10.16 -7.72
CA SER A 115 -3.49 -9.96 -8.92
C SER A 115 -2.88 -8.90 -9.87
N LEU A 116 -2.31 -7.83 -9.31
CA LEU A 116 -1.63 -6.78 -10.07
C LEU A 116 -0.34 -7.32 -10.70
N ARG A 117 0.45 -8.09 -9.95
CA ARG A 117 1.66 -8.75 -10.46
C ARG A 117 1.37 -9.68 -11.63
N LEU A 118 0.36 -10.56 -11.48
CA LEU A 118 -0.05 -11.49 -12.54
C LEU A 118 -0.51 -10.75 -13.79
N ARG A 119 -1.21 -9.63 -13.63
CA ARG A 119 -1.61 -8.76 -14.75
C ARG A 119 -0.39 -8.13 -15.42
N THR A 120 0.54 -7.57 -14.65
CA THR A 120 1.76 -6.98 -15.20
C THR A 120 2.57 -8.03 -15.97
N PHE A 121 2.64 -9.26 -15.45
CA PHE A 121 3.29 -10.37 -16.13
C PHE A 121 2.58 -10.74 -17.44
N SER A 122 1.24 -10.88 -17.43
CA SER A 122 0.48 -11.26 -18.63
C SER A 122 0.48 -10.17 -19.72
N GLN A 123 0.65 -8.91 -19.33
CA GLN A 123 0.75 -7.78 -20.25
C GLN A 123 2.20 -7.49 -20.68
N SER A 124 3.19 -8.13 -20.03
CA SER A 124 4.59 -7.98 -20.41
C SER A 124 4.82 -8.58 -21.79
N THR A 125 5.27 -7.74 -22.71
CA THR A 125 5.72 -8.15 -24.05
C THR A 125 7.22 -8.48 -24.06
N GLY A 126 7.90 -8.40 -22.91
CA GLY A 126 9.31 -8.74 -22.78
C GLY A 126 9.50 -10.25 -22.95
N LEU A 127 10.39 -10.64 -23.87
CA LEU A 127 10.87 -12.02 -23.97
C LEU A 127 11.60 -12.37 -22.66
N PRO A 128 11.14 -13.36 -21.87
CA PRO A 128 11.76 -13.68 -20.58
C PRO A 128 13.15 -14.32 -20.73
N TRP A 129 13.45 -14.83 -21.92
CA TRP A 129 14.75 -15.31 -22.35
C TRP A 129 15.30 -14.30 -23.35
N GLY A 130 16.38 -13.61 -22.97
CA GLY A 130 17.12 -12.79 -23.91
C GLY A 130 17.67 -13.66 -25.04
N THR A 131 17.63 -13.16 -26.28
CA THR A 131 18.41 -13.77 -27.36
C THR A 131 19.87 -13.67 -26.98
N TRP A 132 20.50 -14.82 -26.71
CA TRP A 132 21.93 -14.92 -26.55
C TRP A 132 22.59 -14.34 -27.79
N GLN A 133 23.18 -13.15 -27.68
CA GLN A 133 23.98 -12.56 -28.74
C GLN A 133 25.36 -13.19 -28.62
N LEU A 134 25.72 -14.03 -29.60
CA LEU A 134 27.08 -14.51 -29.73
C LEU A 134 27.94 -13.29 -30.11
N GLU A 135 28.83 -12.87 -29.23
CA GLU A 135 29.84 -11.86 -29.54
C GLU A 135 30.86 -12.55 -30.45
N GLU A 136 30.75 -12.33 -31.76
CA GLU A 136 31.73 -12.84 -32.72
C GLU A 136 33.04 -12.08 -32.49
N THR A 137 33.99 -12.73 -31.83
CA THR A 137 35.37 -12.25 -31.78
C THR A 137 35.96 -12.38 -33.18
N GLU A 138 36.23 -11.24 -33.81
CA GLU A 138 36.99 -11.18 -35.06
C GLU A 138 38.31 -11.94 -34.87
N PRO A 139 38.66 -12.90 -35.74
CA PRO A 139 39.95 -13.55 -35.66
C PRO A 139 41.03 -12.53 -36.05
N ASP A 140 42.00 -12.29 -35.17
CA ASP A 140 43.20 -11.53 -35.48
C ASP A 140 43.94 -12.21 -36.66
N ASP A 141 44.03 -11.50 -37.78
CA ASP A 141 44.80 -11.87 -39.00
C ASP A 141 46.33 -11.91 -38.74
#